data_AF-A0A3E5GPA0-F1
#
_entry.id   AF-A0A3E5GPA0-F1
#
_cell.length_a   1.000
_cell.length_b   1.000
_cell.length_c   1.000
_cell.angle_alpha   90.00
_cell.angle_beta   90.00
_cell.angle_gamma   90.00
#
_symmetry.space_group_name_H-M   'P 1'
#
loop_
_entity.id
_entity.type
_entity.pdbx_description
1 polymer ?
#
loop_
_entity_poly.entity_id
_entity_poly.type
_entity_poly.pdbx_seq_one_letter_code
_entity_poly.pdbx_strand_id
1 'polypeptide(L)'
;MNKEVSEERTSEIAREFFLGEFSFDELEYVPSNLSKGDKKELADLIIDYGDKTIAFQIKGRRGDPVSGGDRKWVERKINNAKNQLVNTLEQYSKYEIPQFMNGKGDRCTLKTGGTYIGIIFAILKAGGGDAGLYKDSKFEANYEKCEDCGLPKGAYFYGNAKSVAEAKKEAEYFISILSGKKYEYPVFYDVEGKMITDNDRAALTEIVKAFCSTMEAAGYWVGIYSSESFFNSEMNDGELTRYSHWVARWGKSKPAPSSGAETQMWQFGGETNLLRSNKINGQTCDQDYCYVDYPTKIKAAGLNGYTKSQASEPAPAKKTAVEIADEVIAGKWGNGEERKQRLTEAGYNYAEIQDIVNGKCGVTPKKSVDELAREVIAGKWENGSERKSRLLAEGYDYGAVQKRVNEMLS
;
A
#
# COMPACT_ATOMS: atom_id res chain seq x y z
N MET A 1 6.02 -21.13 28.67
CA MET A 1 4.65 -21.03 28.11
C MET A 1 4.44 -22.25 27.24
N ASN A 2 3.26 -22.86 27.22
CA ASN A 2 2.98 -23.98 26.33
C ASN A 2 3.19 -23.51 24.88
N LYS A 3 3.94 -24.27 24.09
CA LYS A 3 4.43 -23.87 22.75
C LYS A 3 3.29 -23.36 21.86
N GLU A 4 2.17 -24.07 21.87
CA GLU A 4 0.95 -23.77 21.11
C GLU A 4 0.33 -22.39 21.44
N VAL A 5 0.27 -22.01 22.73
CA VAL A 5 -0.33 -20.73 23.16
C VAL A 5 0.55 -19.53 22.77
N SER A 6 1.85 -19.75 22.60
CA SER A 6 2.80 -18.72 22.16
C SER A 6 2.73 -18.50 20.64
N GLU A 7 2.57 -19.58 19.89
CA GLU A 7 2.47 -19.57 18.42
C GLU A 7 1.13 -18.97 17.96
N GLU A 8 0.03 -19.28 18.67
CA GLU A 8 -1.31 -18.74 18.40
C GLU A 8 -1.37 -17.21 18.61
N ARG A 9 -0.84 -16.70 19.74
CA ARG A 9 -0.81 -15.25 20.03
C ARG A 9 0.12 -14.45 19.11
N THR A 10 1.20 -15.08 18.65
CA THR A 10 2.14 -14.44 17.71
C THR A 10 1.53 -14.38 16.30
N SER A 11 0.76 -15.40 15.92
CA SER A 11 -0.01 -15.43 14.67
C SER A 11 -1.18 -14.43 14.67
N GLU A 12 -1.87 -14.23 15.80
CA GLU A 12 -2.91 -13.19 15.93
C GLU A 12 -2.34 -11.78 15.75
N ILE A 13 -1.20 -11.48 16.39
CA ILE A 13 -0.54 -10.16 16.27
C ILE A 13 0.01 -9.93 14.84
N ALA A 14 0.50 -10.98 14.19
CA ALA A 14 0.95 -10.92 12.80
C ALA A 14 -0.22 -10.63 11.82
N ARG A 15 -1.41 -11.22 12.06
CA ARG A 15 -2.64 -10.96 11.28
C ARG A 15 -3.19 -9.55 11.45
N GLU A 16 -3.03 -8.93 12.61
CA GLU A 16 -3.59 -7.59 12.88
C GLU A 16 -2.75 -6.42 12.34
N PHE A 17 -1.43 -6.60 12.16
CA PHE A 17 -0.52 -5.50 11.83
C PHE A 17 0.17 -5.60 10.47
N PHE A 18 0.15 -6.76 9.82
CA PHE A 18 0.77 -6.98 8.52
C PHE A 18 -0.19 -7.75 7.62
N LEU A 19 -0.35 -7.26 6.38
CA LEU A 19 -1.13 -7.89 5.33
C LEU A 19 -0.85 -9.40 5.29
N GLY A 20 -1.92 -10.20 5.28
CA GLY A 20 -1.86 -11.65 5.41
C GLY A 20 -1.13 -12.32 4.25
N GLU A 21 0.14 -12.61 4.45
CA GLU A 21 0.80 -13.84 3.99
C GLU A 21 1.83 -14.22 5.06
N PHE A 22 2.17 -15.50 5.14
CA PHE A 22 3.03 -16.14 6.13
C PHE A 22 2.39 -16.56 7.46
N SER A 23 1.31 -17.35 7.39
CA SER A 23 1.29 -18.55 8.24
C SER A 23 2.08 -19.64 7.52
N PHE A 24 3.37 -19.74 7.82
CA PHE A 24 4.12 -20.96 7.54
C PHE A 24 4.46 -21.59 8.88
N ASP A 25 3.73 -22.65 9.20
CA ASP A 25 4.32 -23.76 9.93
C ASP A 25 5.56 -24.22 9.14
N GLU A 26 6.70 -24.29 9.83
CA GLU A 26 7.94 -24.95 9.40
C GLU A 26 8.81 -24.27 8.33
N LEU A 27 9.64 -23.27 8.72
CA LEU A 27 10.83 -22.90 7.94
C LEU A 27 12.13 -23.13 8.73
N GLU A 28 12.81 -24.24 8.38
CA GLU A 28 14.20 -24.52 8.77
C GLU A 28 15.19 -23.65 7.98
N TYR A 29 15.95 -22.79 8.67
CA TYR A 29 17.11 -22.10 8.11
C TYR A 29 18.39 -22.92 8.32
N VAL A 30 19.16 -23.15 7.25
CA VAL A 30 20.45 -23.88 7.29
C VAL A 30 21.54 -23.03 6.64
N PRO A 31 22.51 -22.49 7.39
CA PRO A 31 23.65 -21.76 6.84
C PRO A 31 24.58 -22.68 6.03
N SER A 32 25.24 -22.13 5.01
CA SER A 32 26.01 -22.84 3.97
C SER A 32 27.35 -23.45 4.40
N ASN A 33 27.67 -23.46 5.70
CA ASN A 33 29.03 -23.74 6.20
C ASN A 33 29.09 -24.77 7.34
N LEU A 34 28.12 -25.68 7.44
CA LEU A 34 28.15 -26.78 8.42
C LEU A 34 28.86 -28.04 7.91
N SER A 35 29.60 -28.70 8.79
CA SER A 35 30.28 -29.97 8.50
C SER A 35 29.30 -31.14 8.64
N LYS A 36 29.61 -32.28 8.01
CA LYS A 36 28.74 -33.47 8.01
C LYS A 36 28.64 -34.06 9.44
N GLY A 37 27.64 -33.63 10.20
CA GLY A 37 27.39 -34.06 11.58
C GLY A 37 26.74 -33.01 12.49
N ASP A 38 26.73 -31.73 12.09
CA ASP A 38 26.12 -30.66 12.89
C ASP A 38 24.58 -30.72 12.83
N LYS A 39 23.91 -30.61 13.98
CA LYS A 39 22.44 -30.49 14.05
C LYS A 39 22.01 -29.10 13.59
N LYS A 40 21.03 -29.03 12.68
CA LYS A 40 20.36 -27.79 12.25
C LYS A 40 19.60 -27.17 13.42
N GLU A 41 19.67 -25.85 13.58
CA GLU A 41 18.93 -25.10 14.62
C GLU A 41 18.14 -23.94 13.98
N LEU A 42 16.90 -23.74 14.47
CA LEU A 42 15.97 -22.70 14.00
C LEU A 42 16.29 -21.31 14.58
N ALA A 43 15.99 -20.24 13.85
CA ALA A 43 16.09 -18.86 14.32
C ALA A 43 14.75 -18.39 14.91
N ASP A 44 14.79 -17.63 16.01
CA ASP A 44 13.60 -17.21 16.76
C ASP A 44 12.97 -15.91 16.24
N LEU A 45 13.75 -15.05 15.57
CA LEU A 45 13.26 -13.83 14.96
C LEU A 45 14.12 -13.47 13.74
N ILE A 46 13.50 -13.37 12.57
CA ILE A 46 14.15 -12.91 11.34
C ILE A 46 13.49 -11.60 10.94
N ILE A 47 14.31 -10.56 10.78
CA ILE A 47 13.88 -9.25 10.30
C ILE A 47 14.50 -9.03 8.94
N ASP A 48 13.64 -8.84 7.94
CA ASP A 48 14.07 -8.51 6.59
C ASP A 48 14.10 -6.99 6.40
N TYR A 49 15.24 -6.47 5.94
CA TYR A 49 15.49 -5.04 5.73
C TYR A 49 16.08 -4.80 4.35
N GLY A 50 15.26 -5.00 3.32
CA GLY A 50 15.64 -4.73 1.94
C GLY A 50 16.66 -5.73 1.40
N ASP A 51 17.91 -5.30 1.20
CA ASP A 51 18.98 -6.16 0.67
C ASP A 51 19.72 -6.98 1.76
N LYS A 52 19.31 -6.84 3.03
CA LYS A 52 19.94 -7.56 4.16
C LYS A 52 18.90 -8.22 5.04
N THR A 53 19.16 -9.49 5.34
CA THR A 53 18.44 -10.26 6.36
C THR A 53 19.18 -10.16 7.68
N ILE A 54 18.49 -9.69 8.73
CA ILE A 54 19.01 -9.68 10.09
C ILE A 54 18.31 -10.79 10.87
N ALA A 55 19.01 -11.91 11.04
CA ALA A 55 18.53 -13.03 11.84
C ALA A 55 19.01 -12.89 13.29
N PHE A 56 18.07 -12.94 14.23
CA PHE A 56 18.35 -13.02 15.65
C PHE A 56 18.10 -14.44 16.14
N GLN A 57 19.12 -15.03 16.73
CA GLN A 57 19.00 -16.25 17.47
C GLN A 57 18.93 -15.91 18.96
N ILE A 58 17.80 -16.18 19.61
CA ILE A 58 17.72 -16.17 21.07
C ILE A 58 18.16 -17.56 21.52
N LYS A 59 19.47 -17.82 21.47
CA LYS A 59 20.03 -19.12 21.85
C LYS A 59 19.47 -19.56 23.19
N GLY A 60 18.88 -20.76 23.19
CA GLY A 60 18.46 -21.43 24.41
C GLY A 60 19.60 -21.48 25.44
N ARG A 61 19.21 -21.42 26.71
CA ARG A 61 20.12 -21.37 27.85
C ARG A 61 20.98 -22.64 27.95
N ARG A 62 22.31 -22.54 27.77
CA ARG A 62 23.27 -23.55 28.22
C ARG A 62 24.14 -22.96 29.33
N GLY A 63 24.13 -23.59 30.49
CA GLY A 63 24.98 -23.22 31.62
C GLY A 63 24.38 -22.13 32.52
N ASP A 64 24.30 -22.51 33.81
CA ASP A 64 24.03 -21.78 35.05
C ASP A 64 22.77 -20.90 35.26
N PRO A 65 22.26 -20.85 36.51
CA PRO A 65 21.18 -19.95 36.95
C PRO A 65 21.50 -18.47 36.84
N VAL A 66 20.59 -17.73 36.20
CA VAL A 66 20.60 -16.27 36.21
C VAL A 66 19.81 -15.81 37.43
N SER A 67 20.44 -14.98 38.27
CA SER A 67 19.75 -14.33 39.39
C SER A 67 18.50 -13.58 38.90
N GLY A 68 17.33 -14.00 39.38
CA GLY A 68 16.03 -13.45 39.01
C GLY A 68 15.18 -14.28 38.04
N GLY A 69 15.63 -15.47 37.64
CA GLY A 69 14.84 -16.45 36.89
C GLY A 69 14.68 -16.15 35.39
N ASP A 70 14.03 -17.07 34.68
CA ASP A 70 13.97 -17.10 33.22
C ASP A 70 13.33 -15.84 32.61
N ARG A 71 12.35 -15.25 33.31
CA ARG A 71 11.70 -14.00 32.88
C ARG A 71 12.68 -12.82 32.78
N LYS A 72 13.50 -12.59 33.80
CA LYS A 72 14.49 -11.50 33.81
C LYS A 72 15.63 -11.73 32.84
N TRP A 73 15.89 -12.97 32.45
CA TRP A 73 16.87 -13.32 31.42
C TRP A 73 16.32 -13.01 30.02
N VAL A 74 15.09 -13.42 29.72
CA VAL A 74 14.41 -13.10 28.44
C VAL A 74 14.26 -11.58 28.27
N GLU A 75 13.81 -10.86 29.31
CA GLU A 75 13.68 -9.40 29.28
C GLU A 75 15.03 -8.71 28.97
N ARG A 76 16.14 -9.19 29.53
CA ARG A 76 17.49 -8.67 29.23
C ARG A 76 17.92 -8.93 27.78
N LYS A 77 17.61 -10.10 27.24
CA LYS A 77 17.95 -10.45 25.85
C LYS A 77 17.16 -9.61 24.85
N ILE A 78 15.86 -9.41 25.11
CA ILE A 78 15.00 -8.53 24.31
C ILE A 78 15.52 -7.09 24.35
N ASN A 79 15.90 -6.58 25.52
CA ASN A 79 16.41 -5.21 25.65
C ASN A 79 17.75 -5.00 24.94
N ASN A 80 18.66 -5.98 24.99
CA ASN A 80 19.92 -5.90 24.24
C ASN A 80 19.70 -5.92 22.72
N ALA A 81 18.77 -6.75 22.22
CA ALA A 81 18.40 -6.77 20.81
C ALA A 81 17.77 -5.44 20.35
N LYS A 82 16.88 -4.86 21.18
CA LYS A 82 16.29 -3.53 20.95
C LYS A 82 17.36 -2.44 20.86
N ASN A 83 18.32 -2.41 21.78
CA ASN A 83 19.38 -1.39 21.79
C ASN A 83 20.30 -1.50 20.56
N GLN A 84 20.59 -2.72 20.11
CA GLN A 84 21.41 -2.95 18.93
C GLN A 84 20.70 -2.51 17.63
N LEU A 85 19.37 -2.68 17.57
CA LEU A 85 18.53 -2.19 16.48
C LEU A 85 18.49 -0.65 16.44
N VAL A 86 18.32 -0.01 17.61
CA VAL A 86 18.30 1.46 17.74
C VAL A 86 19.62 2.07 17.26
N ASN A 87 20.76 1.56 17.75
CA ASN A 87 22.08 2.06 17.33
C ASN A 87 22.34 1.89 15.83
N THR A 88 21.83 0.80 15.23
CA THR A 88 21.94 0.55 13.80
C THR A 88 21.10 1.58 13.02
N LEU A 89 19.85 1.80 13.41
CA LEU A 89 18.97 2.78 12.77
C LEU A 89 19.46 4.23 12.93
N GLU A 90 20.11 4.55 14.06
CA GLU A 90 20.69 5.88 14.36
C GLU A 90 21.95 6.19 13.52
N GLN A 91 22.65 5.17 13.01
CA GLN A 91 23.69 5.36 12.00
C GLN A 91 23.13 5.70 10.62
N TYR A 92 21.96 5.16 10.27
CA TYR A 92 21.33 5.37 8.95
C TYR A 92 20.50 6.66 8.86
N SER A 93 20.13 7.28 9.98
CA SER A 93 19.37 8.54 10.04
C SER A 93 20.14 9.79 9.56
N LYS A 94 21.41 9.65 9.17
CA LYS A 94 22.28 10.76 8.72
C LYS A 94 22.15 11.13 7.24
N TYR A 95 21.28 10.46 6.48
CA TYR A 95 21.00 10.76 5.07
C TYR A 95 19.55 11.23 4.90
N GLU A 96 19.29 12.27 4.11
CA GLU A 96 17.94 12.83 3.91
C GLU A 96 17.09 11.98 2.95
N ILE A 97 15.85 11.67 3.36
CA ILE A 97 14.93 10.76 2.66
C ILE A 97 13.66 11.52 2.22
N PRO A 98 13.18 11.38 0.96
CA PRO A 98 11.96 12.07 0.50
C PRO A 98 10.70 11.68 1.27
N GLN A 99 9.84 12.68 1.50
CA GLN A 99 8.55 12.55 2.19
C GLN A 99 7.38 12.65 1.22
N PHE A 100 6.34 11.85 1.42
CA PHE A 100 5.06 11.93 0.72
C PHE A 100 3.89 11.69 1.68
N MET A 101 2.66 11.98 1.27
CA MET A 101 1.45 11.84 2.09
C MET A 101 0.64 10.63 1.62
N ASN A 102 0.15 9.80 2.54
CA ASN A 102 -0.73 8.68 2.18
C ASN A 102 -2.19 9.13 2.01
N GLY A 103 -3.06 8.25 1.51
CA GLY A 103 -4.49 8.50 1.32
C GLY A 103 -5.30 8.71 2.60
N LYS A 104 -4.67 8.62 3.78
CA LYS A 104 -5.25 8.96 5.09
C LYS A 104 -4.76 10.33 5.62
N GLY A 105 -3.85 10.99 4.91
CA GLY A 105 -3.29 12.29 5.32
C GLY A 105 -2.08 12.19 6.25
N ASP A 106 -1.42 11.04 6.34
CA ASP A 106 -0.21 10.88 7.16
C ASP A 106 1.05 11.24 6.37
N ARG A 107 2.01 11.93 7.01
CA ARG A 107 3.38 12.13 6.46
C ARG A 107 4.14 10.80 6.52
N CYS A 108 4.50 10.29 5.35
CA CYS A 108 5.30 9.08 5.16
C CYS A 108 6.69 9.45 4.64
N THR A 109 7.74 9.07 5.36
CA THR A 109 9.13 9.02 4.86
C THR A 109 9.42 7.66 4.24
N LEU A 110 10.10 7.62 3.09
CA LEU A 110 10.68 6.37 2.59
C LEU A 110 11.68 5.81 3.64
N LYS A 111 11.84 4.49 3.72
CA LYS A 111 13.04 3.87 4.30
C LYS A 111 13.90 3.39 3.13
N THR A 112 15.15 3.86 3.05
CA THR A 112 16.11 3.52 1.99
C THR A 112 16.74 2.13 2.20
N GLY A 113 16.80 1.29 1.16
CA GLY A 113 17.68 0.12 1.13
C GLY A 113 17.25 -1.16 0.36
N GLY A 114 15.98 -1.30 -0.05
CA GLY A 114 15.50 -2.52 -0.74
C GLY A 114 14.76 -2.24 -2.04
N THR A 115 15.02 -3.01 -3.10
CA THR A 115 14.11 -3.10 -4.25
C THR A 115 12.95 -4.00 -3.85
N TYR A 116 11.83 -3.40 -3.46
CA TYR A 116 10.60 -4.13 -3.23
C TYR A 116 10.03 -4.60 -4.58
N ILE A 117 10.11 -5.90 -4.87
CA ILE A 117 9.28 -6.54 -5.90
C ILE A 117 7.99 -6.98 -5.21
N GLY A 118 7.12 -6.00 -4.92
CA GLY A 118 5.75 -6.29 -4.50
C GLY A 118 4.89 -6.55 -5.73
N ILE A 119 4.15 -7.65 -5.74
CA ILE A 119 3.05 -7.83 -6.70
C ILE A 119 1.91 -6.97 -6.17
N ILE A 120 1.57 -5.92 -6.90
CA ILE A 120 0.56 -4.93 -6.47
C ILE A 120 -0.74 -5.03 -7.29
N PHE A 121 -0.78 -5.91 -8.29
CA PHE A 121 -1.98 -6.30 -9.03
C PHE A 121 -1.81 -7.66 -9.72
N ALA A 122 -2.92 -8.24 -10.19
CA ALA A 122 -2.93 -9.41 -11.08
C ALA A 122 -3.97 -9.27 -12.20
N ILE A 123 -3.67 -9.80 -13.40
CA ILE A 123 -4.66 -9.91 -14.49
C ILE A 123 -4.95 -11.39 -14.72
N LEU A 124 -6.20 -11.80 -14.49
CA LEU A 124 -6.57 -13.22 -14.42
C LEU A 124 -7.09 -13.73 -15.77
N LYS A 125 -6.61 -14.90 -16.22
CA LYS A 125 -7.25 -15.59 -17.36
C LYS A 125 -8.66 -15.99 -16.97
N ALA A 126 -9.66 -15.45 -17.66
CA ALA A 126 -11.05 -15.77 -17.39
C ALA A 126 -11.60 -16.84 -18.31
N GLY A 127 -11.14 -16.87 -19.56
CA GLY A 127 -11.64 -17.79 -20.58
C GLY A 127 -10.98 -17.54 -21.94
N GLY A 128 -11.51 -18.20 -22.96
CA GLY A 128 -11.05 -18.02 -24.33
C GLY A 128 -12.02 -18.58 -25.37
N GLY A 129 -11.76 -18.25 -26.64
CA GLY A 129 -12.47 -18.74 -27.82
C GLY A 129 -11.65 -19.70 -28.70
N ASP A 130 -10.39 -19.95 -28.36
CA ASP A 130 -9.43 -20.72 -29.18
C ASP A 130 -9.70 -22.23 -29.24
N ALA A 131 -10.54 -22.74 -28.34
CA ALA A 131 -11.00 -24.13 -28.30
C ALA A 131 -12.53 -24.21 -28.15
N GLY A 132 -13.24 -23.33 -28.86
CA GLY A 132 -14.62 -22.98 -28.52
C GLY A 132 -14.68 -22.06 -27.31
N LEU A 133 -15.86 -21.58 -26.95
CA LEU A 133 -16.03 -20.72 -25.77
C LEU A 133 -15.85 -21.54 -24.48
N TYR A 134 -14.86 -21.19 -23.67
CA TYR A 134 -14.61 -21.84 -22.38
C TYR A 134 -14.29 -20.82 -21.28
N LYS A 135 -14.64 -21.19 -20.04
CA LYS A 135 -14.16 -20.53 -18.83
C LYS A 135 -12.89 -21.22 -18.35
N ASP A 136 -11.87 -20.44 -17.99
CA ASP A 136 -10.63 -20.99 -17.42
C ASP A 136 -10.92 -21.69 -16.09
N SER A 137 -10.38 -22.90 -15.93
CA SER A 137 -10.65 -23.75 -14.76
C SER A 137 -10.10 -23.19 -13.44
N LYS A 138 -9.18 -22.24 -13.48
CA LYS A 138 -8.56 -21.59 -12.32
C LYS A 138 -9.10 -20.19 -12.04
N PHE A 139 -9.93 -19.64 -12.92
CA PHE A 139 -10.41 -18.26 -12.80
C PHE A 139 -11.06 -17.96 -11.45
N GLU A 140 -12.05 -18.75 -11.02
CA GLU A 140 -12.78 -18.50 -9.77
C GLU A 140 -11.85 -18.59 -8.55
N ALA A 141 -11.04 -19.66 -8.48
CA ALA A 141 -10.11 -19.86 -7.38
C ALA A 141 -9.03 -18.76 -7.30
N ASN A 142 -8.58 -18.24 -8.45
CA ASN A 142 -7.63 -17.13 -8.50
C ASN A 142 -8.30 -15.80 -8.13
N TYR A 143 -9.54 -15.58 -8.56
CA TYR A 143 -10.32 -14.40 -8.20
C TYR A 143 -10.56 -14.34 -6.69
N GLU A 144 -11.02 -15.44 -6.09
CA GLU A 144 -11.25 -15.57 -4.64
C GLU A 144 -9.98 -15.27 -3.84
N LYS A 145 -8.83 -15.84 -4.24
CA LYS A 145 -7.55 -15.54 -3.58
C LYS A 145 -7.17 -14.06 -3.65
N CYS A 146 -7.44 -13.39 -4.77
CA CYS A 146 -7.18 -11.97 -4.88
C CYS A 146 -8.13 -11.13 -4.01
N GLU A 147 -9.39 -11.56 -3.83
CA GLU A 147 -10.30 -10.95 -2.84
C GLU A 147 -9.77 -11.15 -1.42
N ASP A 148 -9.37 -12.38 -1.06
CA ASP A 148 -8.92 -12.75 0.29
C ASP A 148 -7.70 -11.94 0.74
N CYS A 149 -6.74 -11.69 -0.16
CA CYS A 149 -5.54 -10.91 0.14
C CYS A 149 -5.67 -9.41 -0.21
N GLY A 150 -6.80 -8.98 -0.76
CA GLY A 150 -7.03 -7.60 -1.17
C GLY A 150 -6.17 -7.13 -2.34
N LEU A 151 -5.72 -8.05 -3.21
CA LEU A 151 -4.92 -7.75 -4.40
C LEU A 151 -5.82 -7.18 -5.51
N PRO A 152 -5.58 -5.93 -5.98
CA PRO A 152 -6.28 -5.37 -7.13
C PRO A 152 -6.16 -6.26 -8.36
N LYS A 153 -7.26 -6.47 -9.09
CA LYS A 153 -7.28 -7.42 -10.20
C LYS A 153 -8.02 -6.93 -11.43
N GLY A 154 -7.57 -7.44 -12.57
CA GLY A 154 -8.27 -7.37 -13.85
C GLY A 154 -8.50 -8.79 -14.36
N ALA A 155 -9.00 -8.90 -15.59
CA ALA A 155 -9.20 -10.19 -16.24
C ALA A 155 -8.89 -10.09 -17.74
N TYR A 156 -8.60 -11.21 -18.39
CA TYR A 156 -8.48 -11.26 -19.84
C TYR A 156 -9.23 -12.44 -20.44
N PHE A 157 -9.61 -12.27 -21.71
CA PHE A 157 -10.22 -13.30 -22.53
C PHE A 157 -9.39 -13.54 -23.78
N TYR A 158 -8.98 -14.79 -23.99
CA TYR A 158 -8.18 -15.21 -25.15
C TYR A 158 -9.03 -15.23 -26.42
N GLY A 159 -8.76 -14.30 -27.33
CA GLY A 159 -9.56 -14.15 -28.54
C GLY A 159 -9.26 -15.20 -29.61
N ASN A 160 -10.29 -15.55 -30.39
CA ASN A 160 -10.13 -16.35 -31.59
C ASN A 160 -11.18 -16.04 -32.67
N ALA A 161 -11.84 -14.88 -32.59
CA ALA A 161 -12.90 -14.48 -33.51
C ALA A 161 -12.38 -14.26 -34.94
N LYS A 162 -13.19 -14.68 -35.92
CA LYS A 162 -12.95 -14.51 -37.36
C LYS A 162 -13.92 -13.52 -38.02
N SER A 163 -14.80 -12.93 -37.22
CA SER A 163 -15.77 -11.95 -37.67
C SER A 163 -16.25 -11.08 -36.51
N VAL A 164 -16.80 -9.91 -36.85
CA VAL A 164 -17.48 -9.01 -35.89
C VAL A 164 -18.58 -9.74 -35.10
N ALA A 165 -19.30 -10.67 -35.73
CA ALA A 165 -20.35 -11.44 -35.06
C ALA A 165 -19.80 -12.43 -34.03
N GLU A 166 -18.66 -13.06 -34.31
CA GLU A 166 -17.98 -13.93 -33.36
C GLU A 166 -17.36 -13.14 -32.21
N ALA A 167 -16.77 -11.97 -32.49
CA ALA A 167 -16.22 -11.09 -31.46
C ALA A 167 -17.28 -10.65 -30.44
N LYS A 168 -18.51 -10.38 -30.90
CA LYS A 168 -19.64 -10.09 -30.01
C LYS A 168 -20.01 -11.29 -29.14
N LYS A 169 -20.02 -12.50 -29.70
CA LYS A 169 -20.29 -13.73 -28.92
C LYS A 169 -19.20 -14.00 -27.87
N GLU A 170 -17.94 -13.77 -28.22
CA GLU A 170 -16.82 -13.86 -27.26
C GLU A 170 -16.99 -12.83 -26.14
N ALA A 171 -17.31 -11.57 -26.46
CA ALA A 171 -17.57 -10.53 -25.46
C ALA A 171 -18.77 -10.86 -24.56
N GLU A 172 -19.91 -11.27 -25.12
CA GLU A 172 -21.10 -11.69 -24.37
C GLU A 172 -20.80 -12.85 -23.42
N TYR A 173 -20.01 -13.82 -23.87
CA TYR A 173 -19.59 -14.93 -23.03
C TYR A 173 -18.62 -14.48 -21.93
N PHE A 174 -17.67 -13.60 -22.24
CA PHE A 174 -16.77 -13.02 -21.25
C PHE A 174 -17.55 -12.23 -20.19
N ILE A 175 -18.52 -11.41 -20.58
CA ILE A 175 -19.45 -10.71 -19.67
C ILE A 175 -20.12 -11.70 -18.72
N SER A 176 -20.57 -12.86 -19.22
CA SER A 176 -21.21 -13.89 -18.39
C SER A 176 -20.28 -14.46 -17.32
N ILE A 177 -18.98 -14.56 -17.61
CA ILE A 177 -17.96 -15.02 -16.65
C ILE A 177 -17.69 -13.97 -15.57
N LEU A 178 -17.66 -12.69 -15.97
CA LEU A 178 -17.34 -11.55 -15.11
C LEU A 178 -18.51 -11.08 -14.23
N SER A 179 -19.74 -11.41 -14.61
CA SER A 179 -20.95 -10.90 -13.94
C SER A 179 -20.96 -11.19 -12.44
N GLY A 180 -21.36 -10.20 -11.65
CA GLY A 180 -21.43 -10.28 -10.19
C GLY A 180 -20.10 -10.07 -9.45
N LYS A 181 -19.01 -9.74 -10.17
CA LYS A 181 -17.67 -9.52 -9.62
C LYS A 181 -17.19 -8.09 -9.81
N LYS A 182 -16.08 -7.72 -9.14
CA LYS A 182 -15.47 -6.39 -9.19
C LYS A 182 -14.00 -6.47 -9.63
N TYR A 183 -13.58 -5.50 -10.43
CA TYR A 183 -12.22 -5.45 -10.99
C TYR A 183 -11.64 -4.05 -10.92
N GLU A 184 -10.60 -3.87 -10.11
CA GLU A 184 -9.84 -2.61 -9.99
C GLU A 184 -8.96 -2.30 -11.21
N TYR A 185 -8.73 -3.28 -12.09
CA TYR A 185 -7.99 -3.13 -13.35
C TYR A 185 -8.91 -3.43 -14.54
N PRO A 186 -8.52 -3.03 -15.78
CA PRO A 186 -9.33 -3.27 -16.95
C PRO A 186 -9.55 -4.77 -17.20
N VAL A 187 -10.57 -5.03 -18.02
CA VAL A 187 -10.75 -6.34 -18.64
C VAL A 187 -10.21 -6.28 -20.07
N PHE A 188 -9.38 -7.24 -20.45
CA PHE A 188 -8.61 -7.18 -21.69
C PHE A 188 -9.10 -8.21 -22.72
N TYR A 189 -9.15 -7.80 -23.98
CA TYR A 189 -9.15 -8.74 -25.08
C TYR A 189 -7.71 -9.10 -25.43
N ASP A 190 -7.36 -10.37 -25.32
CA ASP A 190 -6.04 -10.89 -25.64
C ASP A 190 -6.01 -11.26 -27.14
N VAL A 191 -5.35 -10.39 -27.92
CA VAL A 191 -5.31 -10.42 -29.39
C VAL A 191 -3.98 -11.01 -29.85
N GLU A 192 -3.99 -12.32 -30.02
CA GLU A 192 -2.81 -13.11 -30.40
C GLU A 192 -3.19 -14.41 -31.12
N GLY A 193 -2.23 -15.32 -31.33
CA GLY A 193 -2.51 -16.65 -31.85
C GLY A 193 -3.17 -16.63 -33.25
N LYS A 194 -4.17 -17.50 -33.45
CA LYS A 194 -4.76 -17.71 -34.78
C LYS A 194 -5.62 -16.55 -35.27
N MET A 195 -6.24 -15.75 -34.40
CA MET A 195 -7.01 -14.58 -34.86
C MET A 195 -6.14 -13.56 -35.58
N ILE A 196 -4.82 -13.54 -35.34
CA ILE A 196 -3.87 -12.74 -36.12
C ILE A 196 -3.75 -13.27 -37.55
N THR A 197 -3.58 -14.58 -37.73
CA THR A 197 -3.33 -15.18 -39.05
C THR A 197 -4.60 -15.43 -39.86
N ASP A 198 -5.75 -15.55 -39.19
CA ASP A 198 -7.03 -15.88 -39.81
C ASP A 198 -7.79 -14.63 -40.31
N ASN A 199 -7.29 -13.43 -39.98
CA ASN A 199 -7.91 -12.15 -40.35
C ASN A 199 -6.88 -11.23 -41.01
N ASP A 200 -7.30 -10.43 -41.97
CA ASP A 200 -6.47 -9.31 -42.43
C ASP A 200 -6.51 -8.15 -41.43
N ARG A 201 -5.60 -7.18 -41.63
CA ARG A 201 -5.42 -6.03 -40.72
C ARG A 201 -6.69 -5.22 -40.48
N ALA A 202 -7.50 -5.00 -41.51
CA ALA A 202 -8.71 -4.21 -41.38
C ALA A 202 -9.81 -5.02 -40.67
N ALA A 203 -9.98 -6.28 -41.05
CA ALA A 203 -10.92 -7.19 -40.42
C ALA A 203 -10.62 -7.40 -38.92
N LEU A 204 -9.34 -7.61 -38.57
CA LEU A 204 -8.91 -7.75 -37.17
C LEU A 204 -9.22 -6.48 -36.36
N THR A 205 -8.99 -5.30 -36.93
CA THR A 205 -9.31 -4.03 -36.27
C THR A 205 -10.81 -3.93 -35.95
N GLU A 206 -11.69 -4.29 -36.88
CA GLU A 206 -13.14 -4.26 -36.65
C GLU A 206 -13.61 -5.35 -35.67
N ILE A 207 -12.96 -6.51 -35.65
CA ILE A 207 -13.17 -7.57 -34.65
C ILE A 207 -12.86 -7.06 -33.25
N VAL A 208 -11.69 -6.43 -33.06
CA VAL A 208 -11.27 -5.88 -31.77
C VAL A 208 -12.22 -4.78 -31.31
N LYS A 209 -12.60 -3.84 -32.19
CA LYS A 209 -13.61 -2.81 -31.87
C LYS A 209 -14.95 -3.41 -31.46
N ALA A 210 -15.41 -4.45 -32.15
CA ALA A 210 -16.68 -5.11 -31.85
C ALA A 210 -16.68 -5.77 -30.47
N PHE A 211 -15.60 -6.47 -30.11
CA PHE A 211 -15.42 -6.99 -28.76
C PHE A 211 -15.41 -5.85 -27.72
N CYS A 212 -14.52 -4.87 -27.90
CA CYS A 212 -14.34 -3.82 -26.89
C CYS A 212 -15.60 -2.95 -26.69
N SER A 213 -16.28 -2.57 -27.77
CA SER A 213 -17.53 -1.80 -27.67
C SER A 213 -18.67 -2.58 -26.99
N THR A 214 -18.74 -3.90 -27.19
CA THR A 214 -19.73 -4.77 -26.52
C THR A 214 -19.46 -4.83 -25.01
N MET A 215 -18.18 -4.95 -24.62
CA MET A 215 -17.77 -4.93 -23.21
C MET A 215 -18.00 -3.57 -22.54
N GLU A 216 -17.70 -2.45 -23.22
CA GLU A 216 -17.98 -1.10 -22.71
C GLU A 216 -19.48 -0.86 -22.52
N ALA A 217 -20.31 -1.31 -23.47
CA ALA A 217 -21.77 -1.22 -23.37
C ALA A 217 -22.33 -2.00 -22.16
N ALA A 218 -21.62 -3.04 -21.71
CA ALA A 218 -21.93 -3.80 -20.50
C ALA A 218 -21.35 -3.18 -19.21
N GLY A 219 -20.73 -2.00 -19.29
CA GLY A 219 -20.23 -1.25 -18.13
C GLY A 219 -18.82 -1.62 -17.70
N TYR A 220 -18.00 -2.16 -18.59
CA TYR A 220 -16.59 -2.45 -18.29
C TYR A 220 -15.63 -1.39 -18.85
N TRP A 221 -14.54 -1.15 -18.13
CA TRP A 221 -13.33 -0.49 -18.61
C TRP A 221 -12.50 -1.53 -19.37
N VAL A 222 -12.34 -1.31 -20.67
CA VAL A 222 -11.80 -2.34 -21.58
C VAL A 222 -10.42 -1.94 -22.10
N GLY A 223 -9.56 -2.94 -22.23
CA GLY A 223 -8.28 -2.81 -22.91
C GLY A 223 -8.04 -3.90 -23.94
N ILE A 224 -6.94 -3.73 -24.66
CA ILE A 224 -6.41 -4.67 -25.65
C ILE A 224 -5.03 -5.10 -25.15
N TYR A 225 -4.80 -6.40 -25.12
CA TYR A 225 -3.47 -6.96 -25.01
C TYR A 225 -3.00 -7.46 -26.36
N SER A 226 -1.77 -7.10 -26.73
CA SER A 226 -1.06 -7.69 -27.87
C SER A 226 0.44 -7.34 -27.82
N SER A 227 1.24 -7.96 -28.67
CA SER A 227 2.65 -7.58 -28.81
C SER A 227 2.80 -6.21 -29.47
N GLU A 228 3.88 -5.48 -29.16
CA GLU A 228 4.20 -4.22 -29.86
C GLU A 228 4.27 -4.43 -31.39
N SER A 229 4.78 -5.58 -31.84
CA SER A 229 4.82 -5.92 -33.26
C SER A 229 3.41 -5.99 -33.85
N PHE A 230 2.49 -6.72 -33.20
CA PHE A 230 1.14 -6.93 -33.72
C PHE A 230 0.28 -5.67 -33.67
N PHE A 231 0.41 -4.84 -32.64
CA PHE A 231 -0.17 -3.49 -32.67
C PHE A 231 0.28 -2.70 -33.91
N ASN A 232 1.56 -2.81 -34.29
CA ASN A 232 2.09 -2.07 -35.42
C ASN A 232 1.74 -2.66 -36.80
N SER A 233 1.78 -3.98 -36.95
CA SER A 233 1.67 -4.66 -38.26
C SER A 233 0.30 -5.24 -38.55
N GLU A 234 -0.42 -5.73 -37.54
CA GLU A 234 -1.64 -6.54 -37.72
C GLU A 234 -2.92 -5.76 -37.43
N MET A 235 -2.84 -4.58 -36.81
CA MET A 235 -4.00 -3.74 -36.52
C MET A 235 -3.81 -2.32 -37.02
N ASN A 236 -4.90 -1.64 -37.38
CA ASN A 236 -4.91 -0.19 -37.59
C ASN A 236 -4.98 0.50 -36.21
N ASP A 237 -3.89 0.40 -35.44
CA ASP A 237 -3.86 0.78 -34.03
C ASP A 237 -4.21 2.25 -33.74
N GLY A 238 -4.01 3.14 -34.72
CA GLY A 238 -4.49 4.53 -34.64
C GLY A 238 -5.99 4.65 -34.36
N GLU A 239 -6.79 3.65 -34.76
CA GLU A 239 -8.23 3.57 -34.52
C GLU A 239 -8.60 2.95 -33.16
N LEU A 240 -7.62 2.38 -32.47
CA LEU A 240 -7.80 1.65 -31.21
C LEU A 240 -7.31 2.43 -29.99
N THR A 241 -6.59 3.56 -30.20
CA THR A 241 -5.96 4.42 -29.17
C THR A 241 -6.87 4.86 -28.01
N ARG A 242 -8.20 4.83 -28.18
CA ARG A 242 -9.18 5.12 -27.12
C ARG A 242 -9.26 4.02 -26.05
N TYR A 243 -8.87 2.79 -26.35
CA TYR A 243 -8.89 1.67 -25.43
C TYR A 243 -7.59 1.59 -24.63
N SER A 244 -7.63 0.88 -23.50
CA SER A 244 -6.43 0.68 -22.72
C SER A 244 -5.44 -0.27 -23.40
N HIS A 245 -4.17 0.14 -23.53
CA HIS A 245 -3.15 -0.67 -24.20
C HIS A 245 -2.26 -1.41 -23.19
N TRP A 246 -2.38 -2.74 -23.17
CA TRP A 246 -1.47 -3.66 -22.50
C TRP A 246 -0.52 -4.25 -23.55
N VAL A 247 0.69 -3.69 -23.64
CA VAL A 247 1.62 -3.98 -24.73
C VAL A 247 2.68 -4.96 -24.27
N ALA A 248 2.81 -6.10 -24.95
CA ALA A 248 3.89 -7.05 -24.70
C ALA A 248 5.15 -6.69 -25.48
N ARG A 249 6.27 -6.57 -24.76
CA ARG A 249 7.62 -6.47 -25.33
C ARG A 249 8.65 -6.92 -24.31
N TRP A 250 9.28 -8.06 -24.56
CA TRP A 250 10.30 -8.61 -23.66
C TRP A 250 11.68 -7.96 -23.89
N GLY A 251 11.74 -6.65 -23.66
CA GLY A 251 12.90 -5.79 -23.87
C GLY A 251 13.36 -5.08 -22.59
N LYS A 252 14.36 -4.21 -22.72
CA LYS A 252 14.91 -3.43 -21.59
C LYS A 252 14.24 -2.08 -21.37
N SER A 253 13.29 -1.70 -22.22
CA SER A 253 12.64 -0.39 -22.20
C SER A 253 11.15 -0.52 -22.49
N LYS A 254 10.37 0.44 -21.96
CA LYS A 254 8.92 0.57 -22.19
C LYS A 254 8.59 0.63 -23.70
N PRO A 255 7.64 -0.17 -24.21
CA PRO A 255 7.24 -0.13 -25.61
C PRO A 255 6.51 1.16 -25.96
N ALA A 256 6.51 1.45 -27.26
CA ALA A 256 5.90 2.62 -27.85
C ALA A 256 5.35 2.23 -29.23
N PRO A 257 4.05 1.85 -29.31
CA PRO A 257 3.38 1.60 -30.58
C PRO A 257 3.55 2.78 -31.55
N SER A 258 3.73 2.47 -32.83
CA SER A 258 4.01 3.44 -33.90
C SER A 258 2.82 4.34 -34.20
N SER A 259 1.62 3.95 -33.76
CA SER A 259 0.40 4.76 -33.79
C SER A 259 0.45 5.99 -32.89
N GLY A 260 1.37 6.01 -31.90
CA GLY A 260 1.39 7.00 -30.82
C GLY A 260 0.49 6.62 -29.64
N ALA A 261 -0.10 5.42 -29.62
CA ALA A 261 -0.87 4.93 -28.47
C ALA A 261 0.00 4.91 -27.20
N GLU A 262 -0.55 5.38 -26.08
CA GLU A 262 0.13 5.30 -24.80
C GLU A 262 0.16 3.85 -24.32
N THR A 263 1.35 3.28 -24.11
CA THR A 263 1.48 2.03 -23.36
C THR A 263 1.09 2.29 -21.89
N GLN A 264 -0.10 1.82 -21.51
CA GLN A 264 -0.64 1.98 -20.16
C GLN A 264 -0.26 0.82 -19.25
N MET A 265 -0.10 -0.38 -19.81
CA MET A 265 0.48 -1.54 -19.14
C MET A 265 1.50 -2.22 -20.07
N TRP A 266 2.61 -2.68 -19.53
CA TRP A 266 3.71 -3.29 -20.29
C TRP A 266 4.06 -4.66 -19.74
N GLN A 267 3.82 -5.71 -20.54
CA GLN A 267 4.35 -7.05 -20.26
C GLN A 267 5.82 -7.11 -20.71
N PHE A 268 6.73 -7.06 -19.73
CA PHE A 268 8.16 -6.98 -19.98
C PHE A 268 8.88 -8.33 -19.89
N GLY A 269 8.18 -9.38 -19.44
CA GLY A 269 8.70 -10.73 -19.47
C GLY A 269 7.62 -11.77 -19.21
N GLY A 270 7.92 -12.99 -19.64
CA GLY A 270 7.09 -14.19 -19.49
C GLY A 270 7.99 -15.40 -19.39
N GLU A 271 8.01 -16.26 -20.42
CA GLU A 271 9.03 -17.32 -20.49
C GLU A 271 10.46 -16.76 -20.48
N THR A 272 10.68 -15.65 -21.17
CA THR A 272 11.94 -14.89 -21.13
C THR A 272 11.72 -13.56 -20.41
N ASN A 273 12.67 -13.15 -19.59
CA ASN A 273 12.65 -11.85 -18.92
C ASN A 273 14.07 -11.26 -18.88
N LEU A 274 14.25 -10.09 -19.51
CA LEU A 274 15.57 -9.44 -19.63
C LEU A 274 15.84 -8.42 -18.51
N LEU A 275 14.85 -8.13 -17.67
CA LEU A 275 14.96 -7.15 -16.59
C LEU A 275 15.24 -7.80 -15.24
N ARG A 276 14.66 -8.97 -15.00
CA ARG A 276 14.74 -9.70 -13.73
C ARG A 276 14.40 -11.18 -13.92
N SER A 277 14.42 -11.93 -12.82
CA SER A 277 13.91 -13.30 -12.78
C SER A 277 12.52 -13.35 -13.43
N ASN A 278 12.31 -14.32 -14.32
CA ASN A 278 11.00 -14.64 -14.87
C ASN A 278 10.10 -15.40 -13.87
N LYS A 279 10.61 -15.65 -12.65
CA LYS A 279 9.92 -16.43 -11.63
C LYS A 279 9.35 -15.57 -10.51
N ILE A 280 8.14 -15.92 -10.12
CA ILE A 280 7.47 -15.50 -8.88
C ILE A 280 7.19 -16.76 -8.07
N ASN A 281 7.66 -16.81 -6.83
CA ASN A 281 7.55 -18.00 -5.96
C ASN A 281 7.98 -19.31 -6.66
N GLY A 282 9.09 -19.26 -7.42
CA GLY A 282 9.63 -20.41 -8.16
C GLY A 282 8.89 -20.79 -9.45
N GLN A 283 7.74 -20.17 -9.73
CA GLN A 283 6.92 -20.39 -10.92
C GLN A 283 7.19 -19.34 -11.98
N THR A 284 7.31 -19.72 -13.25
CA THR A 284 7.36 -18.77 -14.37
C THR A 284 6.05 -17.99 -14.42
N CYS A 285 6.15 -16.67 -14.54
CA CYS A 285 4.99 -15.80 -14.57
C CYS A 285 5.24 -14.62 -15.51
N ASP A 286 4.22 -14.28 -16.28
CA ASP A 286 4.20 -13.02 -17.03
C ASP A 286 4.21 -11.85 -16.06
N GLN A 287 5.04 -10.86 -16.34
CA GLN A 287 5.27 -9.75 -15.45
C GLN A 287 5.09 -8.41 -16.14
N ASP A 288 4.44 -7.52 -15.41
CA ASP A 288 3.93 -6.27 -15.97
C ASP A 288 4.34 -5.05 -15.16
N TYR A 289 4.52 -3.94 -15.87
CA TYR A 289 4.46 -2.59 -15.28
C TYR A 289 3.14 -1.93 -15.67
N CYS A 290 2.40 -1.42 -14.70
CA CYS A 290 1.25 -0.55 -14.94
C CYS A 290 1.63 0.91 -14.71
N TYR A 291 1.30 1.78 -15.67
CA TYR A 291 1.60 3.23 -15.64
C TYR A 291 0.37 4.08 -15.31
N VAL A 292 -0.79 3.44 -15.12
CA VAL A 292 -2.07 4.11 -14.91
C VAL A 292 -2.66 3.67 -13.57
N ASP A 293 -3.14 4.63 -12.79
CA ASP A 293 -3.97 4.35 -11.61
C ASP A 293 -5.39 3.93 -12.03
N TYR A 294 -5.51 2.70 -12.54
CA TYR A 294 -6.79 2.10 -12.89
C TYR A 294 -7.74 1.96 -11.70
N PRO A 295 -7.30 1.54 -10.49
CA PRO A 295 -8.20 1.41 -9.35
C PRO A 295 -8.99 2.70 -9.08
N THR A 296 -8.32 3.85 -9.07
CA THR A 296 -8.99 5.15 -8.88
C THR A 296 -9.91 5.49 -10.06
N LYS A 297 -9.41 5.37 -11.29
CA LYS A 297 -10.17 5.75 -12.50
C LYS A 297 -11.43 4.90 -12.71
N ILE A 298 -11.33 3.59 -12.53
CA ILE A 298 -12.44 2.65 -12.75
C ILE A 298 -13.51 2.82 -11.68
N LYS A 299 -13.12 2.97 -10.40
CA LYS A 299 -14.07 3.23 -9.31
C LYS A 299 -14.78 4.57 -9.49
N ALA A 300 -14.06 5.62 -9.88
CA ALA A 300 -14.64 6.94 -10.15
C ALA A 300 -15.62 6.91 -11.35
N ALA A 301 -15.32 6.12 -12.37
CA ALA A 301 -16.21 5.93 -13.52
C ALA A 301 -17.46 5.11 -13.19
N GLY A 302 -17.43 4.30 -12.12
CA GLY A 302 -18.51 3.36 -11.81
C GLY A 302 -18.60 2.24 -12.82
N LEU A 303 -17.46 1.73 -13.27
CA LEU A 303 -17.35 0.62 -14.23
C LEU A 303 -16.90 -0.66 -13.50
N ASN A 304 -16.83 -1.80 -14.19
CA ASN A 304 -16.30 -3.06 -13.68
C ASN A 304 -16.98 -3.57 -12.40
N GLY A 305 -18.31 -3.48 -12.32
CA GLY A 305 -19.08 -3.93 -11.15
C GLY A 305 -19.06 -2.95 -9.96
N TYR A 306 -18.37 -1.81 -10.07
CA TYR A 306 -18.59 -0.68 -9.16
C TYR A 306 -19.80 0.11 -9.63
N THR A 307 -20.61 0.59 -8.69
CA THR A 307 -21.63 1.58 -9.01
C THR A 307 -20.93 2.93 -9.12
N LYS A 308 -21.36 3.74 -10.10
CA LYS A 308 -21.00 5.16 -10.11
C LYS A 308 -21.51 5.72 -8.79
N SER A 309 -20.60 6.04 -7.88
CA SER A 309 -20.98 6.83 -6.72
C SER A 309 -21.73 8.03 -7.29
N GLN A 310 -22.98 8.26 -6.84
CA GLN A 310 -23.62 9.55 -7.12
C GLN A 310 -22.56 10.57 -6.73
N ALA A 311 -22.15 11.39 -7.70
CA ALA A 311 -21.19 12.43 -7.43
C ALA A 311 -21.75 13.28 -6.28
N SER A 312 -21.34 13.00 -5.05
CA SER A 312 -20.98 14.11 -4.20
C SER A 312 -19.95 14.85 -5.03
N GLU A 313 -20.17 16.13 -5.27
CA GLU A 313 -19.16 17.04 -5.81
C GLU A 313 -17.78 16.60 -5.32
N PRO A 314 -16.72 16.68 -6.13
CA PRO A 314 -15.38 16.46 -5.62
C PRO A 314 -15.29 17.26 -4.33
N ALA A 315 -15.15 16.57 -3.19
CA ALA A 315 -15.09 17.26 -1.91
C ALA A 315 -14.00 18.31 -2.13
N PRO A 316 -14.32 19.61 -1.99
CA PRO A 316 -13.38 20.66 -2.34
C PRO A 316 -12.07 20.31 -1.67
N ALA A 317 -10.98 20.30 -2.46
CA ALA A 317 -9.66 19.87 -2.00
C ALA A 317 -9.47 20.39 -0.58
N LYS A 318 -9.39 19.46 0.38
CA LYS A 318 -9.44 19.79 1.79
C LYS A 318 -8.32 20.79 2.05
N LYS A 319 -8.66 22.02 2.46
CA LYS A 319 -7.69 23.11 2.66
C LYS A 319 -6.60 22.61 3.61
N THR A 320 -5.36 23.01 3.37
CA THR A 320 -4.23 22.62 4.21
C THR A 320 -4.41 23.12 5.65
N ALA A 321 -3.76 22.48 6.62
CA ALA A 321 -3.79 22.92 8.02
C ALA A 321 -3.34 24.40 8.18
N VAL A 322 -2.45 24.87 7.30
CA VAL A 322 -1.97 26.26 7.26
C VAL A 322 -3.08 27.24 6.82
N GLU A 323 -3.84 26.90 5.77
CA GLU A 323 -4.96 27.71 5.29
C GLU A 323 -6.11 27.74 6.30
N ILE A 324 -6.40 26.60 6.94
CA ILE A 324 -7.40 26.55 8.01
C ILE A 324 -6.95 27.35 9.23
N ALA A 325 -5.67 27.32 9.59
CA ALA A 325 -5.14 28.17 10.66
C ALA A 325 -5.32 29.66 10.35
N ASP A 326 -5.13 30.11 9.10
CA ASP A 326 -5.41 31.49 8.69
C ASP A 326 -6.89 31.84 8.83
N GLU A 327 -7.79 30.91 8.50
CA GLU A 327 -9.23 31.10 8.69
C GLU A 327 -9.65 31.12 10.16
N VAL A 328 -8.97 30.35 11.00
CA VAL A 328 -9.16 30.36 12.46
C VAL A 328 -8.74 31.72 13.04
N ILE A 329 -7.60 32.26 12.60
CA ILE A 329 -7.13 33.61 12.97
C ILE A 329 -8.12 34.68 12.49
N ALA A 330 -8.68 34.50 11.29
CA ALA A 330 -9.73 35.35 10.74
C ALA A 330 -11.11 35.15 11.39
N GLY A 331 -11.23 34.29 12.43
CA GLY A 331 -12.45 34.12 13.21
C GLY A 331 -13.53 33.25 12.57
N LYS A 332 -13.27 32.60 11.42
CA LYS A 332 -14.29 31.84 10.67
C LYS A 332 -14.73 30.54 11.36
N TRP A 333 -13.95 30.08 12.33
CA TRP A 333 -14.10 28.79 13.00
C TRP A 333 -14.53 28.90 14.47
N GLY A 334 -15.00 30.08 14.93
CA GLY A 334 -15.41 30.26 16.33
C GLY A 334 -14.24 30.25 17.32
N ASN A 335 -14.54 30.08 18.61
CA ASN A 335 -13.57 30.09 19.70
C ASN A 335 -13.75 28.91 20.67
N GLY A 336 -12.70 28.59 21.45
CA GLY A 336 -12.76 27.55 22.47
C GLY A 336 -13.24 26.18 21.97
N GLU A 337 -14.20 25.59 22.69
CA GLU A 337 -14.76 24.27 22.34
C GLU A 337 -15.57 24.29 21.04
N GLU A 338 -16.21 25.41 20.67
CA GLU A 338 -16.94 25.52 19.40
C GLU A 338 -15.99 25.32 18.21
N ARG A 339 -14.79 25.92 18.28
CA ARG A 339 -13.75 25.76 17.26
C ARG A 339 -13.28 24.32 17.15
N LYS A 340 -13.02 23.69 18.30
CA LYS A 340 -12.56 22.31 18.37
C LYS A 340 -13.60 21.36 17.78
N GLN A 341 -14.87 21.55 18.10
CA GLN A 341 -15.97 20.77 17.53
C GLN A 341 -16.06 20.97 16.02
N ARG A 342 -16.13 22.22 15.54
CA ARG A 342 -16.29 22.52 14.11
C ARG A 342 -15.12 22.01 13.26
N LEU A 343 -13.89 22.13 13.76
CA LEU A 343 -12.71 21.61 13.07
C LEU A 343 -12.71 20.06 13.04
N THR A 344 -13.09 19.42 14.14
CA THR A 344 -13.16 17.94 14.22
C THR A 344 -14.27 17.38 13.33
N GLU A 345 -15.45 18.01 13.30
CA GLU A 345 -16.57 17.65 12.43
C GLU A 345 -16.22 17.83 10.94
N ALA A 346 -15.43 18.86 10.60
CA ALA A 346 -14.87 19.05 9.27
C ALA A 346 -13.68 18.09 8.98
N GLY A 347 -13.33 17.23 9.93
CA GLY A 347 -12.29 16.19 9.84
C GLY A 347 -10.86 16.74 9.86
N TYR A 348 -10.63 17.91 10.43
CA TYR A 348 -9.30 18.47 10.64
C TYR A 348 -8.75 18.12 12.03
N ASN A 349 -7.43 18.02 12.15
CA ASN A 349 -6.78 17.86 13.44
C ASN A 349 -6.71 19.21 14.17
N TYR A 350 -7.55 19.38 15.18
CA TYR A 350 -7.60 20.60 15.99
C TYR A 350 -6.24 20.96 16.61
N ALA A 351 -5.49 19.98 17.11
CA ALA A 351 -4.22 20.24 17.80
C ALA A 351 -3.17 20.81 16.82
N GLU A 352 -3.05 20.21 15.64
CA GLU A 352 -2.15 20.69 14.59
C GLU A 352 -2.47 22.13 14.16
N ILE A 353 -3.75 22.42 13.90
CA ILE A 353 -4.19 23.76 13.51
C ILE A 353 -3.96 24.75 14.64
N GLN A 354 -4.25 24.37 15.89
CA GLN A 354 -4.07 25.24 17.03
C GLN A 354 -2.58 25.54 17.28
N ASP A 355 -1.67 24.61 17.01
CA ASP A 355 -0.23 24.83 17.07
C ASP A 355 0.24 25.84 16.00
N ILE A 356 -0.28 25.72 14.77
CA ILE A 356 0.00 26.68 13.69
C ILE A 356 -0.55 28.08 14.03
N VAL A 357 -1.77 28.15 14.57
CA VAL A 357 -2.38 29.41 15.04
C VAL A 357 -1.54 30.03 16.15
N ASN A 358 -1.09 29.25 17.13
CA ASN A 358 -0.25 29.73 18.22
C ASN A 358 1.09 30.27 17.69
N GLY A 359 1.72 29.55 16.76
CA GLY A 359 2.95 29.98 16.09
C GLY A 359 2.77 31.30 15.31
N LYS A 360 1.68 31.43 14.53
CA LYS A 360 1.38 32.63 13.73
C LYS A 360 0.99 33.84 14.58
N CYS A 361 0.28 33.63 15.69
CA CYS A 361 -0.12 34.69 16.62
C CYS A 361 0.97 35.05 17.64
N GLY A 362 2.15 34.44 17.58
CA GLY A 362 3.22 34.66 18.55
C GLY A 362 2.84 34.25 19.97
N VAL A 363 1.82 33.41 20.14
CA VAL A 363 1.37 32.93 21.45
C VAL A 363 2.35 31.85 21.88
N THR A 364 3.21 32.19 22.85
CA THR A 364 4.07 31.20 23.47
C THR A 364 3.20 30.26 24.30
N PRO A 365 3.28 28.92 24.11
CA PRO A 365 2.53 28.00 24.93
C PRO A 365 2.80 28.27 26.41
N LYS A 366 1.73 28.49 27.19
CA LYS A 366 1.83 28.61 28.64
C LYS A 366 2.35 27.28 29.19
N LYS A 367 3.35 27.34 30.07
CA LYS A 367 3.94 26.14 30.69
C LYS A 367 2.85 25.37 31.46
N SER A 368 2.94 24.05 31.43
CA SER A 368 2.02 23.20 32.18
C SER A 368 2.18 23.40 33.69
N VAL A 369 1.13 23.06 34.46
CA VAL A 369 1.17 23.11 35.93
C VAL A 369 2.33 22.27 36.49
N ASP A 370 2.63 21.13 35.85
CA ASP A 370 3.73 20.24 36.22
C ASP A 370 5.11 20.85 35.98
N GLU A 371 5.29 21.56 34.86
CA GLU A 371 6.54 22.28 34.58
C GLU A 371 6.73 23.44 35.55
N LEU A 372 5.67 24.21 35.82
CA LEU A 372 5.71 25.31 36.78
C LEU A 372 6.01 24.81 38.20
N ALA A 373 5.42 23.69 38.61
CA ALA A 373 5.69 23.09 39.91
C ALA A 373 7.17 22.70 40.07
N ARG A 374 7.77 22.10 39.04
CA ARG A 374 9.22 21.80 39.01
C ARG A 374 10.07 23.06 39.07
N GLU A 375 9.70 24.13 38.36
CA GLU A 375 10.42 25.40 38.40
C GLU A 375 10.29 26.11 39.76
N VAL A 376 9.14 26.01 40.41
CA VAL A 376 8.91 26.51 41.77
C VAL A 376 9.80 25.77 42.77
N ILE A 377 9.86 24.44 42.70
CA ILE A 377 10.74 23.62 43.54
C ILE A 377 12.22 23.95 43.29
N ALA A 378 12.58 24.23 42.03
CA ALA A 378 13.92 24.68 41.64
C ALA A 378 14.22 26.14 42.01
N GLY A 379 13.31 26.85 42.69
CA GLY A 379 13.52 28.21 43.19
C GLY A 379 13.42 29.32 42.14
N LYS A 380 12.94 29.04 40.92
CA LYS A 380 12.90 30.03 39.82
C LYS A 380 11.80 31.10 39.96
N TRP A 381 10.89 30.91 40.91
CA TRP A 381 9.67 31.71 41.07
C TRP A 381 9.57 32.45 42.42
N GLU A 382 10.69 32.64 43.13
CA GLU A 382 10.71 33.23 44.48
C GLU A 382 9.84 32.45 45.50
N ASN A 383 9.67 33.02 46.69
CA ASN A 383 8.97 32.41 47.82
C ASN A 383 7.79 33.25 48.29
N GLY A 384 6.79 32.61 48.91
CA GLY A 384 5.68 33.30 49.57
C GLY A 384 4.82 34.17 48.65
N SER A 385 4.64 35.43 49.04
CA SER A 385 3.83 36.42 48.32
C SER A 385 4.33 36.71 46.90
N GLU A 386 5.64 36.81 46.71
CA GLU A 386 6.28 37.11 45.42
C GLU A 386 5.97 36.04 44.37
N ARG A 387 6.03 34.75 44.76
CA ARG A 387 5.67 33.64 43.87
C ARG A 387 4.24 33.75 43.39
N LYS A 388 3.33 34.02 44.32
CA LYS A 388 1.91 34.18 44.03
C LYS A 388 1.69 35.33 43.06
N SER A 389 2.31 36.49 43.32
CA SER A 389 2.22 37.66 42.45
C SER A 389 2.77 37.40 41.05
N ARG A 390 3.94 36.73 40.91
CA ARG A 390 4.56 36.44 39.62
C ARG A 390 3.78 35.42 38.79
N LEU A 391 3.31 34.34 39.41
CA LEU A 391 2.48 33.34 38.71
C LEU A 391 1.17 33.96 38.22
N LEU A 392 0.52 34.81 39.04
CA LEU A 392 -0.70 35.51 38.65
C LEU A 392 -0.45 36.55 37.56
N ALA A 393 0.68 37.28 37.60
CA ALA A 393 1.04 38.27 36.58
C ALA A 393 1.25 37.64 35.18
N GLU A 394 1.79 36.43 35.15
CA GLU A 394 1.93 35.62 33.92
C GLU A 394 0.63 34.87 33.56
N GLY A 395 -0.42 35.05 34.35
CA GLY A 395 -1.75 34.47 34.15
C GLY A 395 -1.80 32.96 34.37
N TYR A 396 -1.02 32.44 35.31
CA TYR A 396 -1.09 31.05 35.78
C TYR A 396 -1.98 30.91 37.03
N ASP A 397 -2.61 29.75 37.17
CA ASP A 397 -3.37 29.40 38.38
C ASP A 397 -2.41 29.03 39.51
N TYR A 398 -2.17 29.98 40.42
CA TYR A 398 -1.34 29.78 41.60
C TYR A 398 -1.83 28.61 42.48
N GLY A 399 -3.15 28.43 42.63
CA GLY A 399 -3.71 27.39 43.48
C GLY A 399 -3.40 25.99 42.94
N ALA A 400 -3.57 25.80 41.63
CA ALA A 400 -3.22 24.56 40.95
C ALA A 400 -1.71 24.25 41.02
N VAL A 401 -0.86 25.25 40.77
CA VAL A 401 0.61 25.09 40.85
C VAL A 401 1.05 24.78 42.28
N GLN A 402 0.55 25.49 43.28
CA GLN A 402 0.96 25.28 44.67
C GLN A 402 0.47 23.95 45.22
N LYS A 403 -0.73 23.49 44.85
CA LYS A 403 -1.20 22.15 45.16
C LYS A 403 -0.26 21.08 44.60
N ARG A 404 0.15 21.24 43.34
CA ARG A 404 1.05 20.29 42.67
C ARG A 404 2.47 20.29 43.27
N VAL A 405 2.99 21.45 43.66
CA VAL A 405 4.25 21.57 44.41
C VAL A 405 4.19 20.78 45.72
N ASN A 406 3.09 20.89 46.45
CA ASN A 406 2.92 20.16 47.72
C ASN A 406 2.88 18.64 47.49
N GLU A 407 2.20 18.17 46.43
CA GLU A 407 2.19 16.74 46.05
C GLU A 407 3.57 16.20 45.64
N MET A 408 4.45 17.04 45.09
CA MET A 408 5.81 16.65 44.68
C MET A 408 6.83 16.67 45.84
N LEU A 409 6.50 17.32 46.96
CA LEU A 409 7.37 17.46 48.14
C LEU A 409 6.90 16.62 49.35
N SER A 410 5.69 16.08 49.29
CA SER A 410 5.17 15.04 50.20
C SER A 410 5.67 13.66 49.79
#